data_AF-A0A8I2ZTX1-F1
#
_entry.id   AF-A0A8I2ZTX1-F1
#
_cell.length_a   1.000
_cell.length_b   1.000
_cell.length_c   1.000
_cell.angle_alpha   90.00
_cell.angle_beta   90.00
_cell.angle_gamma   90.00
#
_symmetry.space_group_name_H-M   'P 1'
#
loop_
_entity.id
_entity.type
_entity.pdbx_description
1 polymer ?
#
loop_
_entity_poly.entity_id
_entity_poly.type
_entity_poly.pdbx_seq_one_letter_code
_entity_poly.pdbx_strand_id
1 'polypeptide(L)'
;MERPTRRDVMSGVREILSADLVSGLVGRLYGDVYKHTAYNFMNYSLEAYRTLVPDNPTTIELREAGGTLDPAWICVWAKIVCRLLEWSRDACDADFFRVVRLLAWAQEEGGHYDIVDFLVDLNLLAEARYCEGRLERGAEAWFECLLFAPTNEERAENKRREKEEQTRLRHDGSPGSASSMYASPA
;
A
#
# COMPACT_ATOMS: atom_id res chain seq x y z
N MET A 1 2.69 7.12 29.27
CA MET A 1 3.63 6.08 28.80
C MET A 1 4.51 6.75 27.76
N GLU A 2 5.82 6.76 27.97
CA GLU A 2 6.79 7.40 27.09
C GLU A 2 6.83 6.67 25.73
N ARG A 3 7.09 7.39 24.63
CA ARG A 3 7.13 6.76 23.30
C ARG A 3 8.33 5.80 23.26
N PRO A 4 8.16 4.58 22.75
CA PRO A 4 9.24 3.61 22.76
C PRO A 4 10.38 4.03 21.84
N THR A 5 11.61 3.93 22.33
CA THR A 5 12.80 4.20 21.51
C THR A 5 13.32 2.90 20.92
N ARG A 6 13.08 2.70 19.62
CA ARG A 6 13.62 1.56 18.86
C ARG A 6 15.15 1.70 18.76
N ARG A 7 15.89 0.76 19.34
CA ARG A 7 17.37 0.74 19.32
C ARG A 7 17.92 -0.38 18.44
N ASP A 8 17.27 -1.53 18.47
CA ASP A 8 17.63 -2.76 17.75
C ASP A 8 16.38 -3.62 17.49
N VAL A 9 16.51 -4.73 16.73
CA VAL A 9 15.37 -5.63 16.44
C VAL A 9 14.76 -6.15 17.74
N MET A 10 15.61 -6.60 18.65
CA MET A 10 15.20 -7.23 19.90
C MET A 10 14.54 -6.25 20.89
N SER A 11 14.80 -4.95 20.76
CA SER A 11 14.17 -3.91 21.56
C SER A 11 12.69 -3.79 21.26
N GLY A 12 12.31 -3.85 19.99
CA GLY A 12 10.91 -3.90 19.57
C GLY A 12 10.24 -5.21 19.96
N VAL A 13 10.95 -6.34 19.81
CA VAL A 13 10.42 -7.66 20.20
C VAL A 13 10.15 -7.72 21.71
N ARG A 14 11.09 -7.27 22.54
CA ARG A 14 10.90 -7.21 24.00
C ARG A 14 9.69 -6.37 24.37
N GLU A 15 9.52 -5.23 23.72
CA GLU A 15 8.39 -4.35 23.99
C GLU A 15 7.04 -5.00 23.66
N ILE A 16 6.93 -5.61 22.47
CA ILE A 16 5.72 -6.33 22.04
C ILE A 16 5.39 -7.47 23.01
N LEU A 17 6.40 -8.28 23.37
CA LEU A 17 6.21 -9.43 24.25
C LEU A 17 5.99 -9.06 25.72
N SER A 18 6.42 -7.88 26.15
CA SER A 18 6.17 -7.38 27.52
C SER A 18 4.77 -6.79 27.73
N ALA A 19 3.96 -6.69 26.67
CA ALA A 19 2.66 -6.05 26.74
C ALA A 19 1.57 -6.99 27.23
N ASP A 20 0.83 -6.58 28.27
CA ASP A 20 -0.32 -7.33 28.79
C ASP A 20 -1.44 -7.51 27.75
N LEU A 21 -1.54 -6.57 26.80
CA LEU A 21 -2.48 -6.62 25.68
C LEU A 21 -1.74 -6.32 24.37
N VAL A 22 -1.11 -7.35 23.81
CA VAL A 22 -0.28 -7.27 22.60
C VAL A 22 -1.03 -6.66 21.42
N SER A 23 -2.27 -7.07 21.16
CA SER A 23 -3.11 -6.53 20.08
C SER A 23 -3.41 -5.03 20.25
N GLY A 24 -3.70 -4.60 21.49
CA GLY A 24 -3.93 -3.19 21.80
C GLY A 24 -2.66 -2.35 21.72
N LEU A 25 -1.49 -2.93 22.02
CA LEU A 25 -0.20 -2.27 21.81
C LEU A 25 0.08 -2.12 20.31
N VAL A 26 -0.10 -3.17 19.50
CA VAL A 26 0.07 -3.09 18.03
C VAL A 26 -0.88 -2.04 17.45
N GLY A 27 -2.16 -2.08 17.82
CA GLY A 27 -3.14 -1.07 17.42
C GLY A 27 -2.77 0.35 17.85
N ARG A 28 -2.07 0.53 18.97
CA ARG A 28 -1.57 1.85 19.41
C ARG A 28 -0.31 2.29 18.68
N LEU A 29 0.65 1.37 18.50
CA LEU A 29 1.90 1.62 17.77
C LEU A 29 1.62 2.02 16.32
N TYR A 30 0.58 1.43 15.71
CA TYR A 30 0.21 1.68 14.33
C TYR A 30 -1.03 2.57 14.14
N GLY A 31 -1.80 2.85 15.19
CA GLY A 31 -3.02 3.67 15.13
C GLY A 31 -2.79 5.18 15.27
N ASP A 32 -1.74 5.61 16.00
CA ASP A 32 -1.38 7.03 16.15
C ASP A 32 -0.54 7.56 14.97
N VAL A 33 -0.49 6.83 13.85
CA VAL A 33 0.42 7.11 12.74
C VAL A 33 -0.39 7.55 11.52
N TYR A 34 0.00 8.68 10.94
CA TYR A 34 -0.66 9.47 9.89
C TYR A 34 -1.31 8.67 8.73
N LYS A 35 -2.20 9.35 7.98
CA LYS A 35 -2.86 8.92 6.72
C LYS A 35 -1.96 8.22 5.68
N HIS A 36 -0.65 8.33 5.78
CA HIS A 36 0.33 7.85 4.80
C HIS A 36 1.19 6.67 5.28
N THR A 37 0.79 5.94 6.33
CA THR A 37 1.49 4.72 6.72
C THR A 37 1.28 3.57 5.75
N ALA A 38 2.30 2.71 5.65
CA ALA A 38 2.27 1.45 4.92
C ALA A 38 1.22 0.46 5.47
N TYR A 39 0.88 0.57 6.75
CA TYR A 39 -0.11 -0.28 7.41
C TYR A 39 -1.09 0.55 8.22
N ASN A 40 -2.35 0.14 8.21
CA ASN A 40 -3.40 0.75 9.00
C ASN A 40 -4.12 -0.32 9.85
N PHE A 41 -3.95 -0.17 11.17
CA PHE A 41 -4.51 -1.04 12.21
C PHE A 41 -5.59 -0.32 13.04
N MET A 42 -6.19 0.76 12.54
CA MET A 42 -7.17 1.56 13.31
C MET A 42 -8.36 0.73 13.84
N ASN A 43 -8.78 -0.28 13.08
CA ASN A 43 -9.82 -1.22 13.48
C ASN A 43 -9.41 -2.12 14.67
N TYR A 44 -8.13 -2.15 15.01
CA TYR A 44 -7.54 -2.84 16.16
C TYR A 44 -7.05 -1.88 17.23
N SER A 45 -7.43 -0.60 17.18
CA SER A 45 -7.15 0.34 18.28
C SER A 45 -7.67 -0.20 19.61
N LEU A 46 -7.04 0.18 20.72
CA LEU A 46 -7.45 -0.28 22.06
C LEU A 46 -8.93 -0.04 22.35
N GLU A 47 -9.49 1.06 21.84
CA GLU A 47 -10.91 1.40 21.97
C GLU A 47 -11.80 0.49 21.12
N ALA A 48 -11.44 0.24 19.86
CA ALA A 48 -12.15 -0.70 18.99
C ALA A 48 -12.09 -2.13 19.53
N TYR A 49 -10.93 -2.55 20.05
CA TYR A 49 -10.72 -3.88 20.63
C TYR A 49 -11.51 -4.10 21.93
N ARG A 50 -11.68 -3.06 22.75
CA ARG A 50 -12.48 -3.15 23.99
C ARG A 50 -13.98 -3.16 23.74
N THR A 51 -14.42 -2.57 22.64
CA THR A 51 -15.84 -2.44 22.30
C THR A 51 -16.33 -3.53 21.37
N LEU A 52 -15.43 -4.26 20.68
CA LEU A 52 -15.67 -5.42 19.78
C LEU A 52 -17.14 -5.58 19.41
N VAL A 53 -17.66 -4.57 18.72
CA VAL A 53 -19.04 -4.59 18.24
C VAL A 53 -19.05 -5.60 17.10
N PRO A 54 -19.89 -6.65 17.13
CA PRO A 54 -19.87 -7.72 16.12
C PRO A 54 -19.99 -7.22 14.68
N ASP A 55 -20.57 -6.03 14.48
CA ASP A 55 -20.83 -5.43 13.18
C ASP A 55 -19.71 -4.50 12.67
N ASN A 56 -18.65 -4.27 13.45
CA ASN A 56 -17.55 -3.41 13.01
C ASN A 56 -16.51 -4.21 12.19
N PRO A 57 -15.96 -3.63 11.10
CA PRO A 57 -14.96 -4.32 10.30
C PRO A 57 -13.69 -4.59 11.10
N THR A 58 -13.25 -5.85 11.16
CA THR A 58 -11.99 -6.29 11.81
C THR A 58 -10.88 -6.49 10.77
N THR A 59 -10.74 -5.54 9.84
CA THR A 59 -9.75 -5.65 8.76
C THR A 59 -8.47 -4.88 9.09
N ILE A 60 -7.33 -5.39 8.64
CA ILE A 60 -6.04 -4.69 8.59
C ILE A 60 -5.85 -4.23 7.14
N GLU A 61 -5.47 -2.97 6.94
CA GLU A 61 -5.23 -2.42 5.61
C GLU A 61 -3.72 -2.30 5.35
N LEU A 62 -3.24 -3.02 4.34
CA LEU A 62 -1.86 -2.98 3.86
C LEU A 62 -1.78 -2.13 2.59
N ARG A 63 -0.91 -1.12 2.57
CA ARG A 63 -0.85 -0.05 1.56
C ARG A 63 0.45 -0.01 0.75
N GLU A 64 1.33 -1.00 0.92
CA GLU A 64 2.69 -0.97 0.35
C GLU A 64 2.74 -1.09 -1.18
N ALA A 65 1.69 -1.65 -1.79
CA ALA A 65 1.49 -1.66 -3.24
C ALA A 65 0.47 -0.60 -3.71
N GLY A 66 0.19 0.42 -2.89
CA GLY A 66 -0.82 1.43 -3.20
C GLY A 66 -0.54 2.19 -4.50
N GLY A 67 -1.57 2.33 -5.34
CA GLY A 67 -1.51 3.13 -6.57
C GLY A 67 -0.89 2.43 -7.79
N THR A 68 -0.53 1.15 -7.69
CA THR A 68 -0.16 0.36 -8.88
C THR A 68 -1.37 0.11 -9.78
N LEU A 69 -1.13 0.09 -11.09
CA LEU A 69 -2.07 -0.37 -12.12
C LEU A 69 -1.55 -1.61 -12.86
N ASP A 70 -0.42 -2.18 -12.43
CA ASP A 70 0.13 -3.41 -13.01
C ASP A 70 -0.66 -4.62 -12.51
N PRO A 71 -1.46 -5.29 -13.36
CA PRO A 71 -2.26 -6.44 -12.94
C PRO A 71 -1.40 -7.61 -12.45
N ALA A 72 -0.18 -7.79 -12.98
CA ALA A 72 0.71 -8.84 -12.54
C ALA A 72 1.21 -8.56 -11.11
N TRP A 73 1.61 -7.31 -10.82
CA TRP A 73 2.00 -6.92 -9.48
C TRP A 73 0.84 -6.97 -8.48
N ILE A 74 -0.38 -6.58 -8.88
CA ILE A 74 -1.56 -6.71 -8.02
C ILE A 74 -1.76 -8.16 -7.58
N CYS A 75 -1.66 -9.12 -8.51
CA CYS A 75 -1.79 -10.55 -8.19
C CYS A 75 -0.66 -11.04 -7.28
N VAL A 76 0.59 -10.66 -7.56
CA VAL A 76 1.75 -11.03 -6.73
C VAL A 76 1.61 -10.48 -5.32
N TRP A 77 1.28 -9.19 -5.19
CA TRP A 77 1.08 -8.53 -3.90
C TRP A 77 -0.02 -9.20 -3.08
N ALA A 78 -1.16 -9.51 -3.70
CA ALA A 78 -2.26 -10.19 -3.01
C ALA A 78 -1.82 -11.54 -2.41
N LYS A 79 -1.05 -12.34 -3.16
CA LYS A 79 -0.53 -13.62 -2.66
C LYS A 79 0.47 -13.45 -1.52
N ILE A 80 1.37 -12.47 -1.63
CA ILE A 80 2.33 -12.12 -0.57
C ILE A 80 1.56 -11.79 0.72
N VAL A 81 0.57 -10.90 0.63
CA VAL A 81 -0.25 -10.49 1.79
C VAL A 81 -0.99 -11.69 2.40
N CYS A 82 -1.67 -12.50 1.59
CA CYS A 82 -2.38 -13.68 2.09
C CYS A 82 -1.44 -14.63 2.84
N ARG A 83 -0.29 -14.93 2.26
CA ARG A 83 0.66 -15.88 2.85
C ARG A 83 1.34 -15.31 4.10
N LEU A 84 1.65 -14.02 4.14
CA LEU A 84 2.18 -13.34 5.33
C LEU A 84 1.20 -13.46 6.50
N LEU A 85 -0.09 -13.24 6.25
CA LEU A 85 -1.13 -13.31 7.28
C LEU A 85 -1.37 -14.76 7.72
N GLU A 86 -1.39 -15.72 6.79
CA GLU A 86 -1.48 -17.15 7.11
C GLU A 86 -0.31 -17.60 7.98
N TRP A 87 0.92 -17.26 7.58
CA TRP A 87 2.11 -17.61 8.37
C TRP A 87 2.08 -16.94 9.74
N SER A 88 1.71 -15.65 9.82
CA SER A 88 1.62 -14.94 11.11
C SER A 88 0.58 -15.54 12.05
N ARG A 89 -0.49 -16.15 11.52
CA ARG A 89 -1.51 -16.86 12.31
C ARG A 89 -1.01 -18.23 12.79
N ASP A 90 -0.28 -18.95 11.94
CA ASP A 90 0.03 -20.38 12.14
C ASP A 90 1.45 -20.64 12.67
N ALA A 91 2.36 -19.66 12.61
CA ALA A 91 3.74 -19.81 13.03
C ALA A 91 3.83 -20.13 14.53
N CYS A 92 4.64 -21.13 14.87
CA CYS A 92 4.99 -21.39 16.26
C CYS A 92 6.08 -20.42 16.75
N ASP A 93 6.27 -20.33 18.06
CA ASP A 93 7.29 -19.48 18.67
C ASP A 93 8.69 -19.72 18.07
N ALA A 94 9.03 -20.98 17.79
CA ALA A 94 10.33 -21.33 17.22
C ALA A 94 10.53 -20.73 15.82
N ASP A 95 9.51 -20.79 14.96
CA ASP A 95 9.56 -20.22 13.61
C ASP A 95 9.61 -18.70 13.65
N PHE A 96 8.81 -18.09 14.53
CA PHE A 96 8.83 -16.65 14.75
C PHE A 96 10.21 -16.18 15.22
N PHE A 97 10.77 -16.80 16.26
CA PHE A 97 12.07 -16.41 16.79
C PHE A 97 13.22 -16.72 15.84
N ARG A 98 13.09 -17.74 14.97
CA ARG A 98 14.05 -17.99 13.89
C ARG A 98 14.14 -16.79 12.95
N VAL A 99 13.00 -16.27 12.48
CA VAL A 99 12.97 -15.09 11.61
C VAL A 99 13.52 -13.86 12.32
N VAL A 100 13.12 -13.62 13.58
CA VAL A 100 13.65 -12.52 14.41
C VAL A 100 15.17 -12.61 14.54
N ARG A 101 15.73 -13.80 14.77
CA ARG A 101 17.17 -14.01 14.88
C ARG A 101 17.89 -13.71 13.57
N LEU A 102 17.33 -14.13 12.43
CA LEU A 102 17.90 -13.84 11.11
C LEU A 102 17.90 -12.33 10.82
N LEU A 103 16.84 -11.62 11.18
CA LEU A 103 16.78 -10.16 11.08
C LEU A 103 17.83 -9.47 11.97
N ALA A 104 17.97 -9.91 13.23
CA ALA A 104 19.00 -9.38 14.13
C ALA A 104 20.41 -9.66 13.61
N TRP A 105 20.67 -10.87 13.09
CA TRP A 105 21.93 -11.25 12.47
C TRP A 105 22.26 -10.35 11.26
N ALA A 106 21.28 -10.08 10.39
CA ALA A 106 21.48 -9.18 9.24
C ALA A 106 21.74 -7.73 9.66
N GLN A 107 21.03 -7.22 10.68
CA GLN A 107 21.17 -5.84 11.11
C GLN A 107 22.44 -5.58 11.94
N GLU A 108 22.84 -6.52 12.80
CA GLU A 108 23.82 -6.28 13.86
C GLU A 108 25.16 -7.00 13.62
N GLU A 109 25.14 -8.13 12.93
CA GLU A 109 26.31 -9.01 12.76
C GLU A 109 26.82 -9.04 11.31
N GLY A 110 26.28 -8.17 10.44
CA GLY A 110 26.68 -8.08 9.03
C GLY A 110 26.23 -9.28 8.18
N GLY A 111 25.21 -10.02 8.63
CA GLY A 111 24.56 -11.06 7.83
C GLY A 111 23.74 -10.50 6.67
N HIS A 112 23.17 -11.40 5.86
CA HIS A 112 22.21 -11.05 4.82
C HIS A 112 20.91 -11.81 5.06
N TYR A 113 19.84 -11.08 5.31
CA TYR A 113 18.49 -11.61 5.37
C TYR A 113 17.51 -10.47 5.12
N ASP A 114 16.78 -10.53 4.02
CA ASP A 114 15.84 -9.50 3.62
C ASP A 114 14.42 -10.04 3.38
N ILE A 115 13.57 -9.22 2.76
CA ILE A 115 12.19 -9.61 2.45
C ILE A 115 12.12 -10.73 1.40
N VAL A 116 13.05 -10.79 0.45
CA VAL A 116 13.09 -11.83 -0.58
C VAL A 116 13.44 -13.17 0.07
N ASP A 117 14.45 -13.19 0.94
CA ASP A 117 14.82 -14.38 1.72
C ASP A 117 13.63 -14.86 2.55
N PHE A 118 12.90 -13.94 3.19
CA PHE A 118 11.71 -14.28 3.95
C PHE A 118 10.59 -14.84 3.06
N LEU A 119 10.35 -14.29 1.87
CA LEU A 119 9.35 -14.84 0.93
C LEU A 119 9.73 -16.27 0.50
N VAL A 120 11.02 -16.55 0.31
CA VAL A 120 11.51 -17.92 0.04
C VAL A 120 11.20 -18.85 1.22
N ASP A 121 11.46 -18.41 2.45
CA ASP A 121 11.13 -19.16 3.67
C ASP A 121 9.62 -19.44 3.80
N LEU A 122 8.76 -18.56 3.27
CA LEU A 122 7.31 -18.74 3.21
C LEU A 122 6.85 -19.64 2.05
N ASN A 123 7.79 -20.19 1.28
CA ASN A 123 7.57 -21.00 0.08
C ASN A 123 6.90 -20.23 -1.07
N LEU A 124 7.19 -18.94 -1.19
CA LEU A 124 6.71 -18.04 -2.26
C LEU A 124 7.80 -17.78 -3.31
N LEU A 125 8.35 -18.84 -3.90
CA LEU A 125 9.51 -18.71 -4.79
C LEU A 125 9.24 -17.86 -6.03
N ALA A 126 8.03 -17.93 -6.58
CA ALA A 126 7.67 -17.16 -7.77
C ALA A 126 7.51 -15.66 -7.45
N GLU A 127 6.87 -15.35 -6.33
CA GLU A 127 6.67 -14.00 -5.85
C GLU A 127 7.99 -13.38 -5.38
N ALA A 128 8.87 -14.16 -4.73
CA ALA A 128 10.23 -13.74 -4.37
C ALA A 128 11.03 -13.30 -5.61
N ARG A 129 11.03 -14.12 -6.68
CA ARG A 129 11.67 -13.76 -7.96
C ARG A 129 11.05 -12.53 -8.62
N TYR A 130 9.73 -12.37 -8.51
CA TYR A 130 9.06 -11.16 -9.01
C TYR A 130 9.54 -9.92 -8.24
N CYS A 131 9.66 -10.03 -6.92
CA CYS A 131 10.20 -8.97 -6.07
C CYS A 131 11.66 -8.63 -6.42
N GLU A 132 12.52 -9.62 -6.64
CA GLU A 132 13.92 -9.39 -7.09
C GLU A 132 13.96 -8.57 -8.38
N GLY A 133 13.21 -9.00 -9.41
CA GLY A 133 13.16 -8.28 -10.68
C GLY A 133 12.57 -6.87 -10.55
N ARG A 134 11.68 -6.63 -9.59
CA ARG A 134 11.20 -5.27 -9.27
C ARG A 134 12.27 -4.45 -8.53
N LEU A 135 12.99 -5.05 -7.58
CA LEU A 135 14.03 -4.37 -6.82
C LEU A 135 15.18 -3.92 -7.73
N GLU A 136 15.52 -4.70 -8.75
CA GLU A 136 16.51 -4.35 -9.78
C GLU A 136 16.14 -3.07 -10.56
N ARG A 137 14.84 -2.79 -10.73
CA ARG A 137 14.34 -1.56 -11.37
C ARG A 137 14.42 -0.32 -10.48
N GLY A 138 14.68 -0.50 -9.18
CA GLY A 138 14.87 0.60 -8.22
C GLY A 138 13.67 1.55 -8.12
N ALA A 139 13.92 2.85 -8.26
CA ALA A 139 12.91 3.90 -8.06
C ALA A 139 11.71 3.81 -9.03
N GLU A 140 11.90 3.21 -10.20
CA GLU A 140 10.83 3.02 -11.20
C GLU A 140 9.73 2.06 -10.70
N ALA A 141 10.09 1.08 -9.86
CA ALA A 141 9.14 0.14 -9.30
C ALA A 141 8.26 0.74 -8.18
N TRP A 142 8.68 1.88 -7.60
CA TRP A 142 7.95 2.61 -6.56
C TRP A 142 6.85 3.53 -7.12
N PHE A 143 7.01 3.97 -8.36
CA PHE A 143 6.09 4.91 -9.01
C PHE A 143 5.60 4.37 -10.35
N GLU A 144 5.08 3.14 -10.39
CA GLU A 144 4.63 2.55 -11.67
C GLU A 144 3.50 3.34 -12.33
N CYS A 145 2.71 4.07 -11.55
CA CYS A 145 1.73 5.02 -12.08
C CYS A 145 2.37 6.21 -12.82
N LEU A 146 3.63 6.56 -12.51
CA LEU A 146 4.42 7.54 -13.27
C LEU A 146 5.03 6.96 -14.55
N LEU A 147 5.10 5.62 -14.70
CA LEU A 147 5.52 5.00 -15.97
C LEU A 147 4.47 5.19 -17.07
N PHE A 148 3.21 5.35 -16.68
CA PHE A 148 2.11 5.73 -17.58
C PHE A 148 1.92 7.25 -17.67
N ALA A 149 2.74 8.04 -16.96
CA ALA A 149 2.66 9.49 -17.09
C ALA A 149 3.19 9.86 -18.48
N PRO A 150 2.38 10.55 -19.31
CA PRO A 150 2.84 10.94 -20.63
C PRO A 150 4.11 11.76 -20.50
N THR A 151 5.06 11.49 -21.38
CA THR A 151 6.29 12.28 -21.52
C THR A 151 5.93 13.74 -21.76
N ASN A 152 6.90 14.65 -21.58
CA ASN A 152 6.67 16.07 -21.87
C ASN A 152 6.27 16.28 -23.34
N GLU A 153 6.77 15.44 -24.24
CA GLU A 153 6.43 15.44 -25.66
C GLU A 153 4.99 14.96 -25.90
N GLU A 154 4.60 13.82 -25.30
CA GLU A 154 3.21 13.31 -25.39
C GLU A 154 2.20 14.27 -24.75
N ARG A 155 2.57 14.96 -23.65
CA ARG A 155 1.73 16.02 -23.06
C ARG A 155 1.59 17.21 -23.99
N ALA A 156 2.66 17.60 -24.68
CA ALA A 156 2.61 18.69 -25.64
C ALA A 156 1.73 18.31 -26.84
N GLU A 157 1.80 17.07 -27.31
CA GLU A 157 0.98 16.57 -28.40
C GLU A 157 -0.50 16.41 -28.02
N ASN A 158 -0.80 15.84 -26.85
CA ASN A 158 -2.17 15.76 -26.34
C ASN A 158 -2.81 17.15 -26.20
N LYS A 159 -2.06 18.14 -25.69
CA LYS A 159 -2.51 19.55 -25.65
C LYS A 159 -2.77 20.16 -27.03
N ARG A 160 -2.02 19.75 -28.07
CA ARG A 160 -2.25 20.21 -29.45
C ARG A 160 -3.54 19.60 -30.01
N ARG A 161 -3.73 18.28 -29.82
CA ARG A 161 -4.95 17.57 -30.23
C ARG A 161 -6.19 18.14 -29.57
N GLU A 162 -6.17 18.39 -28.26
CA GLU A 162 -7.27 19.01 -27.52
C GLU A 162 -7.62 20.41 -28.06
N LYS A 163 -6.60 21.22 -28.41
CA LYS A 163 -6.81 22.55 -29.02
C LYS A 163 -7.41 22.46 -30.41
N GLU A 164 -6.95 21.54 -31.24
CA GLU A 164 -7.47 21.32 -32.59
C GLU A 164 -8.92 20.83 -32.54
N GLU A 165 -9.24 19.92 -31.62
CA GLU A 165 -10.58 19.39 -31.41
C GLU A 165 -11.54 20.46 -30.87
N GLN A 166 -11.11 21.28 -29.91
CA GLN A 166 -11.87 22.46 -29.46
C GLN A 166 -12.07 23.49 -30.57
N THR A 167 -11.10 23.64 -31.47
CA THR A 167 -11.21 24.57 -32.61
C THR A 167 -12.19 24.05 -33.64
N ARG A 168 -12.19 22.74 -33.93
CA ARG A 168 -13.18 22.08 -34.81
C ARG A 168 -14.59 22.20 -34.26
N LEU A 169 -14.79 21.92 -32.97
CA LEU A 169 -16.08 22.06 -32.29
C LEU A 169 -16.62 23.50 -32.31
N ARG A 170 -15.74 24.51 -32.31
CA ARG A 170 -16.13 25.92 -32.48
C ARG A 170 -16.45 26.30 -33.92
N HIS A 171 -15.86 25.60 -34.90
CA HIS A 171 -16.06 25.87 -36.31
C HIS A 171 -17.33 25.20 -36.86
N ASP A 172 -17.73 24.07 -36.28
CA ASP A 172 -18.97 23.35 -36.60
C ASP A 172 -20.21 23.92 -35.87
N GLY A 173 -20.00 24.85 -34.93
CA GLY A 173 -21.07 25.50 -34.18
C GLY A 173 -21.20 26.99 -34.48
N SER A 174 -21.97 27.37 -35.51
CA SER A 174 -22.76 28.63 -35.57
C SER A 174 -23.62 28.75 -36.84
N PRO A 175 -24.78 29.45 -36.85
CA PRO A 175 -25.75 29.71 -35.78
C PRO A 175 -27.19 29.32 -36.22
N GLY A 176 -27.91 28.53 -35.43
CA GLY A 176 -29.35 28.32 -35.63
C GLY A 176 -30.12 29.59 -35.25
N SER A 177 -30.72 30.25 -36.24
CA SER A 177 -31.46 31.51 -36.14
C SER A 177 -32.43 31.58 -34.95
N ALA A 178 -32.35 32.68 -34.21
CA ALA A 178 -33.47 33.15 -33.41
C ALA A 178 -34.66 33.43 -34.35
N SER A 179 -35.72 32.63 -34.25
CA SER A 179 -37.04 33.01 -34.75
C SER A 179 -37.94 33.32 -33.56
N SER A 180 -38.13 34.62 -33.33
CA SER A 180 -39.27 35.16 -32.62
C SER A 180 -40.56 34.64 -33.25
N MET A 181 -41.45 34.05 -32.44
CA MET A 181 -42.87 34.03 -32.71
C MET A 181 -43.62 34.25 -31.39
N TYR A 182 -44.33 35.38 -31.36
CA TYR A 182 -45.31 35.80 -30.37
C TYR A 182 -46.35 34.72 -30.05
N ALA A 183 -46.81 34.66 -28.79
CA ALA A 183 -48.21 34.91 -28.44
C ALA A 183 -48.46 34.76 -26.92
N SER A 184 -48.75 35.88 -26.25
CA SER A 184 -49.77 35.89 -25.18
C SER A 184 -51.09 36.31 -25.82
N PRO A 185 -52.19 35.60 -25.53
CA PRO A 185 -53.30 36.20 -24.76
C PRO A 185 -53.92 35.16 -23.79
N ALA A 186 -54.57 35.47 -22.67
CA ALA A 186 -55.16 36.69 -22.12
C ALA A 186 -55.05 36.65 -20.58
#